data_AF-A0AA97AX65-F1
#
_entry.id   AF-A0AA97AX65-F1
#
_cell.length_a   1.000
_cell.length_b   1.000
_cell.length_c   1.000
_cell.angle_alpha   90.00
_cell.angle_beta   90.00
_cell.angle_gamma   90.00
#
_symmetry.space_group_name_H-M   'P 1'
#
loop_
_entity.id
_entity.type
_entity.pdbx_description
1 polymer ?
#
loop_
_entity_poly.entity_id
_entity_poly.type
_entity_poly.pdbx_seq_one_letter_code
_entity_poly.pdbx_strand_id
1 'polypeptide(L)'
;MKKLFSLVIAAIITISANTLAWADNDHAAQLAERLEATKAKLNLSDEQVEKVKPILESANEQRRQVLAKYGVNIESPSGAIQKMSFREKRQLGKEMAAIRKSTLSEMSTVLTDQQLAEFKNLQEENRAAFKANLQERRN
;
A
#
# COMPACT_ATOMS: atom_id res chain seq x y z
N MET A 1 13.81 35.21 9.73
CA MET A 1 14.20 34.03 10.53
C MET A 1 12.95 33.48 11.24
N LYS A 2 12.68 32.18 11.06
CA LYS A 2 11.91 31.23 11.92
C LYS A 2 10.45 31.61 12.25
N LYS A 3 9.45 31.14 11.48
CA LYS A 3 8.69 29.87 11.61
C LYS A 3 8.08 29.63 13.00
N LEU A 4 6.78 29.86 13.13
CA LEU A 4 5.88 29.17 14.07
C LEU A 4 4.50 29.03 13.40
N PHE A 5 4.35 28.02 12.54
CA PHE A 5 3.04 27.50 12.17
C PHE A 5 2.64 26.51 13.28
N SER A 6 1.77 26.96 14.19
CA SER A 6 1.14 26.07 15.17
C SER A 6 0.12 25.20 14.47
N LEU A 7 0.44 23.91 14.45
CA LEU A 7 -0.39 22.80 14.01
C LEU A 7 -1.61 22.69 14.94
N VAL A 8 -2.79 23.04 14.43
CA VAL A 8 -4.07 22.69 15.03
C VAL A 8 -4.92 22.08 13.93
N ILE A 9 -5.00 20.74 13.90
CA ILE A 9 -6.23 20.07 13.49
C ILE A 9 -6.50 19.01 14.54
N ALA A 10 -7.48 19.34 15.37
CA ALA A 10 -8.00 18.55 16.44
C ALA A 10 -8.58 17.22 15.92
N ALA A 11 -8.40 16.18 16.73
CA ALA A 11 -9.17 14.95 16.63
C ALA A 11 -10.68 15.24 16.74
N ILE A 12 -11.46 14.74 15.79
CA ILE A 12 -12.88 14.45 15.98
C ILE A 12 -13.07 12.98 15.68
N ILE A 13 -12.98 12.17 16.73
CA ILE A 13 -13.53 10.82 16.76
C ILE A 13 -14.90 10.96 17.40
N THR A 14 -15.96 10.79 16.62
CA THR A 14 -17.22 10.13 17.02
C THR A 14 -18.17 10.12 15.84
N ILE A 15 -18.35 8.95 15.18
CA ILE A 15 -19.67 8.48 14.74
C ILE A 15 -19.72 6.97 14.94
N SER A 16 -20.75 6.55 15.68
CA SER A 16 -21.08 5.19 16.06
C SER A 16 -21.68 4.39 14.89
N ALA A 17 -21.41 3.08 14.89
CA ALA A 17 -22.12 2.00 14.19
C ALA A 17 -22.26 2.10 12.66
N ASN A 18 -21.32 1.48 11.92
CA ASN A 18 -21.56 0.69 10.70
C ASN A 18 -20.27 -0.04 10.31
N THR A 19 -20.05 -1.24 10.88
CA THR A 19 -18.79 -1.99 10.74
C THR A 19 -18.51 -2.50 9.32
N LEU A 20 -19.50 -2.55 8.42
CA LEU A 20 -19.28 -2.94 7.02
C LEU A 20 -18.94 -1.77 6.09
N ALA A 21 -19.55 -0.59 6.29
CA ALA A 21 -19.40 0.54 5.38
C ALA A 21 -18.08 1.31 5.56
N TRP A 22 -17.41 1.16 6.71
CA TRP A 22 -16.11 1.78 6.97
C TRP A 22 -14.97 1.04 6.28
N ALA A 23 -14.98 -0.29 6.24
CA ALA A 23 -13.95 -1.06 5.55
C ALA A 23 -13.88 -0.71 4.05
N ASP A 24 -15.02 -0.67 3.35
CA ASP A 24 -15.06 -0.30 1.92
C ASP A 24 -14.64 1.14 1.64
N ASN A 25 -15.01 2.10 2.51
CA ASN A 25 -14.56 3.50 2.36
C ASN A 25 -13.04 3.63 2.58
N ASP A 26 -12.49 2.91 3.55
CA ASP A 26 -11.06 2.93 3.83
C ASP A 26 -10.25 2.35 2.66
N HIS A 27 -10.77 1.33 1.96
CA HIS A 27 -10.12 0.75 0.78
C HIS A 27 -10.07 1.73 -0.40
N ALA A 28 -11.19 2.39 -0.71
CA ALA A 28 -11.26 3.37 -1.78
C ALA A 28 -10.34 4.57 -1.50
N ALA A 29 -10.30 5.04 -0.25
CA ALA A 29 -9.45 6.15 0.16
C ALA A 29 -7.95 5.81 0.07
N GLN A 30 -7.53 4.63 0.55
CA GLN A 30 -6.13 4.20 0.46
C GLN A 30 -5.68 3.98 -0.98
N LEU A 31 -6.57 3.46 -1.82
CA LEU A 31 -6.28 3.32 -3.24
C LEU A 31 -6.12 4.69 -3.90
N ALA A 32 -7.02 5.64 -3.62
CA ALA A 32 -6.93 7.00 -4.15
C ALA A 32 -5.62 7.68 -3.73
N GLU A 33 -5.24 7.58 -2.46
CA GLU A 33 -3.96 8.10 -1.96
C GLU A 33 -2.76 7.49 -2.70
N ARG A 34 -2.77 6.15 -2.89
CA ARG A 34 -1.72 5.46 -3.64
C ARG A 34 -1.66 5.87 -5.10
N LEU A 35 -2.81 6.05 -5.74
CA LEU A 35 -2.90 6.48 -7.12
C LEU A 35 -2.34 7.90 -7.27
N GLU A 36 -2.73 8.82 -6.38
CA GLU A 36 -2.22 10.20 -6.39
C GLU A 36 -0.70 10.25 -6.14
N ALA A 37 -0.20 9.51 -5.16
CA ALA A 37 1.24 9.42 -4.90
C ALA A 37 2.01 8.85 -6.10
N THR A 38 1.45 7.84 -6.78
CA THR A 38 2.04 7.24 -7.98
C THR A 38 1.99 8.21 -9.16
N LYS A 39 0.86 8.90 -9.37
CA LYS A 39 0.69 9.93 -10.40
C LYS A 39 1.74 11.02 -10.23
N ALA A 40 1.88 11.56 -9.02
CA ALA A 40 2.84 12.61 -8.72
C ALA A 40 4.30 12.13 -8.91
N LYS A 41 4.67 10.96 -8.38
CA LYS A 41 6.05 10.48 -8.44
C LYS A 41 6.50 10.08 -9.85
N LEU A 42 5.60 9.52 -10.65
CA LEU A 42 5.90 9.06 -12.01
C LEU A 42 5.52 10.07 -13.09
N ASN A 43 4.94 11.22 -12.71
CA ASN A 43 4.41 12.21 -13.63
C ASN A 43 3.51 11.57 -14.72
N LEU A 44 2.53 10.78 -14.29
CA LEU A 44 1.64 10.05 -15.20
C LEU A 44 0.74 11.01 -15.97
N SER A 45 0.57 10.77 -17.27
CA SER A 45 -0.51 11.41 -18.05
C SER A 45 -1.88 10.89 -17.62
N ASP A 46 -2.94 11.63 -17.93
CA ASP A 46 -4.29 11.18 -17.56
C ASP A 46 -4.66 9.85 -18.23
N GLU A 47 -4.24 9.62 -19.49
CA GLU A 47 -4.40 8.32 -20.15
C GLU A 47 -3.63 7.19 -19.45
N GLN A 48 -2.43 7.48 -18.91
CA GLN A 48 -1.68 6.50 -18.13
C GLN A 48 -2.37 6.23 -16.79
N VAL A 49 -2.93 7.25 -16.14
CA VAL A 49 -3.66 7.12 -14.87
C VAL A 49 -4.84 6.15 -15.03
N GLU A 50 -5.62 6.28 -16.10
CA GLU A 50 -6.75 5.38 -16.39
C GLU A 50 -6.33 3.91 -16.51
N LYS A 51 -5.16 3.66 -17.10
CA LYS A 51 -4.61 2.30 -17.27
C LYS A 51 -3.91 1.77 -16.00
N VAL A 52 -3.27 2.66 -15.24
CA VAL A 52 -2.53 2.32 -14.01
C VAL A 52 -3.48 2.01 -12.85
N LYS A 53 -4.60 2.72 -12.75
CA LYS A 53 -5.59 2.52 -11.68
C LYS A 53 -6.03 1.05 -11.51
N PRO A 54 -6.54 0.34 -12.54
CA PRO A 54 -6.96 -1.06 -12.38
C PRO A 54 -5.81 -2.00 -12.03
N ILE A 55 -4.57 -1.71 -12.47
CA ILE A 55 -3.39 -2.49 -12.10
C ILE A 55 -3.08 -2.34 -10.61
N LEU A 56 -3.16 -1.11 -10.08
CA LEU A 56 -2.95 -0.84 -8.66
C LEU A 56 -4.07 -1.41 -7.78
N GLU A 57 -5.33 -1.34 -8.23
CA GLU A 57 -6.47 -1.99 -7.57
C GLU A 57 -6.25 -3.49 -7.41
N SER A 58 -5.98 -4.18 -8.53
CA SER A 58 -5.72 -5.61 -8.54
C SER A 58 -4.53 -5.99 -7.64
N ALA A 59 -3.41 -5.27 -7.76
CA ALA A 59 -2.23 -5.52 -6.94
C ALA A 59 -2.48 -5.32 -5.44
N ASN A 60 -3.26 -4.31 -5.07
CA ASN A 60 -3.63 -4.06 -3.68
C ASN A 60 -4.51 -5.18 -3.12
N GLU A 61 -5.52 -5.59 -3.87
CA GLU A 61 -6.44 -6.64 -3.44
C GLU A 61 -5.70 -7.98 -3.27
N GLN A 62 -4.84 -8.35 -4.23
CA GLN A 62 -3.99 -9.55 -4.11
C GLN A 62 -3.08 -9.49 -2.87
N ARG A 63 -2.49 -8.32 -2.59
CA ARG A 63 -1.66 -8.14 -1.39
C ARG A 63 -2.46 -8.34 -0.12
N ARG A 64 -3.66 -7.76 -0.04
CA ARG A 64 -4.56 -7.89 1.11
C ARG A 64 -4.92 -9.34 1.36
N GLN A 65 -5.35 -10.06 0.32
CA GLN A 65 -5.70 -11.48 0.42
C GLN A 65 -4.54 -12.34 0.92
N VAL A 66 -3.33 -12.14 0.39
CA VAL A 66 -2.16 -12.87 0.85
C VAL A 66 -1.81 -12.49 2.28
N LEU A 67 -1.83 -11.22 2.67
CA LEU A 67 -1.55 -10.81 4.05
C LEU A 67 -2.56 -11.39 5.03
N ALA A 68 -3.85 -11.37 4.69
CA ALA A 68 -4.93 -11.94 5.48
C ALA A 68 -4.74 -13.46 5.67
N LYS A 69 -4.33 -14.19 4.63
CA LYS A 69 -4.01 -15.63 4.69
C LYS A 69 -2.93 -15.95 5.74
N TYR A 70 -2.02 -15.01 6.02
CA TYR A 70 -0.97 -15.17 7.04
C TYR A 70 -1.28 -14.46 8.37
N GLY A 71 -2.53 -14.05 8.60
CA GLY A 71 -2.95 -13.41 9.84
C GLY A 71 -2.32 -12.03 10.04
N VAL A 72 -1.97 -11.33 8.97
CA VAL A 72 -1.47 -9.96 8.99
C VAL A 72 -2.60 -9.02 8.56
N ASN A 73 -3.23 -8.36 9.53
CA ASN A 73 -4.21 -7.32 9.25
C ASN A 73 -3.62 -5.95 9.58
N ILE A 74 -3.04 -5.30 8.56
CA ILE A 74 -2.40 -3.99 8.69
C ILE A 74 -3.44 -2.87 8.82
N GLU A 75 -4.67 -3.12 8.36
CA GLU A 75 -5.80 -2.19 8.35
C GLU A 75 -6.57 -2.20 9.70
N SER A 76 -6.38 -3.24 10.52
CA SER A 76 -6.94 -3.28 11.88
C SER A 76 -6.30 -2.21 12.76
N PRO A 77 -7.08 -1.48 13.59
CA PRO A 77 -6.54 -0.54 14.59
C PRO A 77 -5.57 -1.19 15.57
N SER A 78 -5.74 -2.48 15.86
CA SER A 78 -4.81 -3.25 16.70
C SER A 78 -3.50 -3.58 16.00
N GLY A 79 -3.45 -3.46 14.67
CA GLY A 79 -2.30 -3.81 13.85
C GLY A 79 -1.82 -5.24 14.07
N ALA A 80 -2.70 -6.13 14.52
CA ALA A 80 -2.35 -7.45 15.02
C ALA A 80 -1.65 -8.29 13.95
N ILE A 81 -0.46 -8.76 14.29
CA ILE A 81 0.34 -9.67 13.48
C ILE A 81 0.36 -10.99 14.21
N GLN A 82 -0.27 -12.01 13.65
CA GLN A 82 -0.14 -13.36 14.19
C GLN A 82 1.32 -13.82 14.11
N LYS A 83 1.77 -14.55 15.14
CA LYS A 83 3.13 -15.09 15.17
C LYS A 83 3.30 -16.13 14.06
N MET A 84 3.97 -15.74 12.97
CA MET A 84 4.32 -16.64 11.87
C MET A 84 5.60 -17.45 12.17
N SER A 85 5.60 -18.71 11.79
CA SER A 85 6.78 -19.56 11.65
C SER A 85 7.75 -19.03 10.59
N PHE A 86 9.00 -19.50 10.60
CA PHE A 86 9.98 -19.15 9.57
C PHE A 86 9.51 -19.56 8.16
N ARG A 87 8.83 -20.72 8.05
CA ARG A 87 8.32 -21.23 6.78
C ARG A 87 7.23 -20.32 6.21
N GLU A 88 6.29 -19.90 7.05
CA GLU A 88 5.21 -18.98 6.66
C GLU A 88 5.76 -17.62 6.24
N LYS A 89 6.73 -17.05 7.00
CA LYS A 89 7.39 -15.79 6.61
C LYS A 89 8.07 -15.90 5.25
N ARG A 90 8.77 -17.01 4.98
CA ARG A 90 9.42 -17.25 3.70
C ARG A 90 8.39 -17.36 2.57
N GLN A 91 7.28 -18.04 2.82
CA GLN A 91 6.23 -18.22 1.83
C GLN A 91 5.48 -16.91 1.54
N LEU A 92 5.12 -16.14 2.57
CA LEU A 92 4.59 -14.79 2.43
C LEU A 92 5.52 -13.92 1.57
N GLY A 93 6.82 -13.95 1.84
CA GLY A 93 7.81 -13.22 1.05
C GLY A 93 7.82 -13.61 -0.44
N LYS A 94 7.64 -14.90 -0.75
CA LYS A 94 7.54 -15.38 -2.15
C LYS A 94 6.25 -14.91 -2.83
N GLU A 95 5.11 -15.01 -2.15
CA GLU A 95 3.81 -14.58 -2.69
C GLU A 95 3.81 -13.06 -2.93
N MET A 96 4.34 -12.27 -1.99
CA MET A 96 4.52 -10.83 -2.17
C MET A 96 5.45 -10.48 -3.35
N ALA A 97 6.54 -11.23 -3.53
CA ALA A 97 7.45 -11.03 -4.66
C ALA A 97 6.80 -11.38 -6.01
N ALA A 98 5.96 -12.42 -6.04
CA ALA A 98 5.20 -12.80 -7.23
C ALA A 98 4.23 -11.70 -7.64
N ILE A 99 3.46 -11.13 -6.70
CA ILE A 99 2.56 -10.01 -6.96
C ILE A 99 3.35 -8.83 -7.53
N ARG A 100 4.45 -8.43 -6.87
CA ARG A 100 5.33 -7.34 -7.37
C ARG A 100 5.79 -7.60 -8.81
N LYS A 101 6.21 -8.81 -9.12
CA LYS A 101 6.68 -9.17 -10.46
C LYS A 101 5.55 -9.05 -11.50
N SER A 102 4.34 -9.52 -11.18
CA SER A 102 3.17 -9.37 -12.05
C SER A 102 2.83 -7.91 -12.28
N THR A 103 2.73 -7.12 -11.20
CA THR A 103 2.45 -5.68 -11.29
C THR A 103 3.51 -4.96 -12.13
N LEU A 104 4.80 -5.27 -11.97
CA LEU A 104 5.86 -4.68 -12.81
C LEU A 104 5.70 -5.05 -14.29
N SER A 105 5.31 -6.28 -14.58
CA SER A 105 5.05 -6.73 -15.94
C SER A 105 3.90 -5.94 -16.57
N GLU A 106 2.79 -5.78 -15.86
CA GLU A 106 1.63 -5.01 -16.34
C GLU A 106 1.96 -3.53 -16.51
N MET A 107 2.62 -2.91 -15.52
CA MET A 107 3.05 -1.51 -15.58
C MET A 107 4.01 -1.25 -16.75
N SER A 108 4.87 -2.21 -17.11
CA SER A 108 5.80 -2.05 -18.24
C SER A 108 5.13 -1.88 -19.60
N THR A 109 3.84 -2.23 -19.72
CA THR A 109 3.06 -2.02 -20.94
C THR A 109 2.46 -0.62 -21.05
N VAL A 110 2.48 0.16 -19.96
CA VAL A 110 1.84 1.47 -19.85
C VAL A 110 2.87 2.58 -19.60
N LEU A 111 3.89 2.28 -18.80
CA LEU A 111 4.92 3.22 -18.39
C LEU A 111 6.07 3.25 -19.40
N THR A 112 6.71 4.41 -19.53
CA THR A 112 8.02 4.51 -20.18
C THR A 112 9.10 3.82 -19.36
N ASP A 113 10.25 3.52 -19.96
CA ASP A 113 11.38 2.89 -19.26
C ASP A 113 11.84 3.69 -18.03
N GLN A 114 11.86 5.03 -18.14
CA GLN A 114 12.21 5.92 -17.04
C GLN A 114 11.17 5.85 -15.90
N GLN A 115 9.88 5.93 -16.23
CA GLN A 115 8.80 5.81 -15.25
C GLN A 115 8.80 4.42 -14.59
N LEU A 116 9.10 3.36 -15.35
CA LEU A 116 9.20 2.00 -14.83
C LEU A 116 10.38 1.84 -13.85
N ALA A 117 11.52 2.49 -14.12
CA ALA A 117 12.65 2.53 -13.20
C ALA A 117 12.28 3.22 -11.89
N GLU A 118 11.63 4.38 -11.95
CA GLU A 118 11.12 5.08 -10.76
C GLU A 118 10.08 4.27 -9.99
N PHE A 119 9.20 3.56 -10.71
CA PHE A 119 8.22 2.69 -10.08
C PHE A 119 8.86 1.51 -9.34
N LYS A 120 9.96 0.95 -9.88
CA LYS A 120 10.76 -0.07 -9.17
C LYS A 120 11.33 0.49 -7.87
N ASN A 121 11.88 1.71 -7.90
CA ASN A 121 12.40 2.38 -6.70
C ASN A 121 11.29 2.59 -5.66
N LEU A 122 10.14 3.10 -6.07
CA LEU A 122 8.97 3.28 -5.20
C LEU A 122 8.53 1.95 -4.54
N GLN A 123 8.54 0.84 -5.28
CA GLN A 123 8.20 -0.47 -4.70
C GLN A 123 9.22 -0.97 -3.67
N GLU A 124 10.50 -0.68 -3.86
CA GLU A 124 11.54 -1.04 -2.90
C GLU A 124 11.48 -0.16 -1.64
N GLU A 125 11.24 1.15 -1.78
CA GLU A 125 10.98 2.05 -0.65
C GLU A 125 9.80 1.58 0.20
N ASN A 126 8.66 1.28 -0.45
CA ASN A 126 7.46 0.78 0.22
C ASN A 126 7.70 -0.56 0.92
N ARG A 127 8.50 -1.45 0.32
CA ARG A 127 8.89 -2.72 0.94
C ARG A 127 9.76 -2.50 2.17
N ALA A 128 10.73 -1.59 2.09
CA ALA A 128 11.61 -1.27 3.20
C ALA A 128 10.81 -0.68 4.37
N ALA A 129 9.92 0.29 4.08
CA ALA A 129 9.03 0.89 5.07
C ALA A 129 8.11 -0.16 5.72
N PHE A 130 7.50 -1.03 4.93
CA PHE A 130 6.67 -2.12 5.46
C PHE A 130 7.46 -3.05 6.39
N LYS A 131 8.68 -3.43 6.00
CA LYS A 131 9.55 -4.27 6.82
C LYS A 131 9.94 -3.58 8.14
N ALA A 132 10.26 -2.28 8.10
CA ALA A 132 10.56 -1.50 9.29
C ALA A 132 9.36 -1.46 10.25
N ASN A 133 8.17 -1.14 9.74
CA ASN A 133 6.93 -1.12 10.52
C ASN A 133 6.63 -2.49 11.18
N LEU A 134 6.88 -3.60 10.48
CA LEU A 134 6.73 -4.94 11.06
C LEU A 134 7.75 -5.24 12.17
N GLN A 135 8.96 -4.68 12.08
CA GLN A 135 9.99 -4.85 13.11
C GLN A 135 9.66 -4.04 14.36
N GLU A 136 9.22 -2.79 14.18
CA GLU A 136 8.80 -1.91 15.29
C GLU A 136 7.64 -2.51 16.08
N ARG A 137 6.61 -3.03 15.41
CA ARG A 137 5.46 -3.67 16.06
C ARG A 137 5.77 -4.97 16.79
N ARG A 138 6.96 -5.53 16.61
CA ARG A 138 7.40 -6.78 17.24
C ARG A 138 8.28 -6.55 18.48
N ASN A 139 8.85 -5.35 18.61
CA ASN A 139 9.68 -4.93 19.74
C ASN A 139 8.81 -4.24 20.80
#